data_AF-A0A077KJH9-F1
#
_entry.id   AF-A0A077KJH9-F1
#
_cell.length_a   1.000
_cell.length_b   1.000
_cell.length_c   1.000
_cell.angle_alpha   90.00
_cell.angle_beta   90.00
_cell.angle_gamma   90.00
#
_symmetry.space_group_name_H-M   'P 1'
#
loop_
_entity.id
_entity.type
_entity.pdbx_description
1 polymer ?
#
loop_
_entity_poly.entity_id
_entity_poly.type
_entity_poly.pdbx_seq_one_letter_code
_entity_poly.pdbx_strand_id
1 'polypeptide(L)'
;MMKKIVFSFVIFCVVSCKKNLDKTLYEARVGSSCAKTSSGGYMIYDSCRLIFNPNKVKIQYYQTDTDNPQIMRENKIEYHKYTFDGNIIDIDNFQYGKLFYKKDLLFTLYRIESTDTLKFIKK
;
A
#
# COMPACT_ATOMS: atom_id res chain seq x y z
N MET A 1 -26.83 -59.37 1.66
CA MET A 1 -25.52 -58.95 1.10
C MET A 1 -25.56 -57.44 0.91
N MET A 2 -25.17 -56.66 1.93
CA MET A 2 -25.28 -55.19 1.92
C MET A 2 -23.95 -54.57 1.51
N LYS A 3 -23.91 -53.88 0.36
CA LYS A 3 -22.77 -53.04 -0.05
C LYS A 3 -22.81 -51.74 0.76
N LYS A 4 -21.89 -51.58 1.71
CA LYS A 4 -21.63 -50.29 2.36
C LYS A 4 -20.83 -49.42 1.40
N ILE A 5 -21.46 -48.39 0.83
CA ILE A 5 -20.77 -47.33 0.10
C ILE A 5 -20.26 -46.34 1.16
N VAL A 6 -18.95 -46.35 1.39
CA VAL A 6 -18.29 -45.37 2.25
C VAL A 6 -18.05 -44.11 1.41
N PHE A 7 -18.89 -43.10 1.61
CA PHE A 7 -18.66 -41.76 1.07
C PHE A 7 -17.49 -41.12 1.83
N SER A 8 -16.30 -41.22 1.25
CA SER A 8 -15.11 -40.54 1.76
C SER A 8 -15.23 -39.05 1.41
N PHE A 9 -15.71 -38.25 2.37
CA PHE A 9 -15.71 -36.80 2.29
C PHE A 9 -14.26 -36.31 2.37
N VAL A 10 -13.62 -36.12 1.22
CA VAL A 10 -12.36 -35.40 1.15
C VAL A 10 -12.68 -33.91 1.37
N ILE A 11 -12.55 -33.47 2.63
CA ILE A 11 -12.58 -32.06 2.98
C ILE A 11 -11.31 -31.45 2.38
N PHE A 12 -11.44 -30.84 1.20
CA PHE A 12 -10.45 -29.89 0.69
C PHE A 12 -10.44 -28.71 1.66
N CYS A 13 -9.57 -28.78 2.67
CA CYS A 13 -9.17 -27.64 3.45
C CYS A 13 -8.35 -26.75 2.49
N VAL A 14 -9.04 -25.92 1.72
CA VAL A 14 -8.41 -24.80 1.01
C VAL A 14 -7.98 -23.86 2.13
N VAL A 15 -6.79 -24.12 2.69
CA VAL A 15 -6.09 -23.15 3.51
C VAL A 15 -5.71 -22.05 2.54
N SER A 16 -6.69 -21.20 2.25
CA SER A 16 -6.49 -19.94 1.57
C SER A 16 -5.59 -19.18 2.52
N CYS A 17 -4.29 -19.20 2.22
CA CYS A 17 -3.27 -18.42 2.87
C CYS A 17 -3.58 -16.95 2.55
N LYS A 18 -4.66 -16.42 3.15
CA LYS A 18 -5.07 -15.04 3.02
C LYS A 18 -3.95 -14.24 3.63
N LYS A 19 -3.17 -13.59 2.76
CA LYS A 19 -2.22 -12.56 3.18
C LYS A 19 -3.04 -11.52 3.91
N ASN A 20 -2.89 -11.48 5.22
CA ASN A 20 -3.72 -10.65 6.04
C ASN A 20 -3.05 -9.27 6.11
N LEU A 21 -3.41 -8.41 5.15
CA LEU A 21 -3.05 -6.98 5.20
C LEU A 21 -4.03 -6.19 6.07
N ASP A 22 -5.01 -6.83 6.71
CA ASP A 22 -5.96 -6.12 7.55
C ASP A 22 -5.24 -5.37 8.66
N LYS A 23 -5.55 -4.08 8.78
CA LYS A 23 -4.95 -3.14 9.74
C LYS A 23 -3.44 -2.93 9.57
N THR A 24 -2.90 -3.21 8.38
CA THR A 24 -1.51 -2.87 8.05
C THR A 24 -1.40 -1.47 7.47
N LEU A 25 -0.31 -0.79 7.83
CA LEU A 25 0.04 0.53 7.35
C LEU A 25 1.32 0.43 6.52
N TYR A 26 1.29 1.02 5.33
CA TYR A 26 2.44 1.16 4.46
C TYR A 26 2.64 2.62 4.09
N GLU A 27 3.89 3.05 3.97
CA GLU A 27 4.23 4.44 3.68
C GLU A 27 5.36 4.53 2.66
N ALA A 28 5.24 5.45 1.71
CA ALA A 28 6.25 5.75 0.71
C ALA A 28 6.41 7.26 0.53
N ARG A 29 7.64 7.70 0.26
CA ARG A 29 7.91 9.03 -0.29
C ARG A 29 7.69 8.97 -1.80
N VAL A 30 6.81 9.82 -2.31
CA VAL A 30 6.37 9.82 -3.72
C VAL A 30 6.91 11.00 -4.51
N GLY A 31 7.42 12.01 -3.82
CA GLY A 31 7.96 13.22 -4.43
C GLY A 31 8.78 14.02 -3.43
N SER A 32 9.52 14.98 -3.98
CA SER A 32 10.18 16.00 -3.18
C SER A 32 10.32 17.27 -3.98
N SER A 33 10.22 18.40 -3.31
CA SER A 33 10.47 19.71 -3.89
C SER A 33 11.30 20.58 -2.94
N CYS A 34 11.92 21.63 -3.48
CA CYS A 34 12.68 22.61 -2.71
C CYS A 34 11.86 23.90 -2.58
N ALA A 35 11.77 24.44 -1.37
CA ALA A 35 11.20 25.75 -1.12
C ALA A 35 12.27 26.70 -0.57
N LYS A 36 12.11 28.00 -0.83
CA LYS A 36 13.04 29.05 -0.36
C LYS A 36 12.36 29.94 0.68
N THR A 37 13.14 30.41 1.63
CA THR A 37 12.78 31.47 2.57
C THR A 37 13.72 32.66 2.38
N SER A 38 13.49 33.75 3.10
CA SER A 38 14.42 34.89 3.14
C SER A 38 15.77 34.56 3.79
N SER A 39 15.88 33.44 4.52
CA SER A 39 17.06 33.03 5.29
C SER A 39 17.71 31.74 4.81
N GLY A 40 17.16 31.06 3.80
CA GLY A 40 17.69 29.78 3.31
C GLY A 40 16.71 29.02 2.41
N GLY A 41 16.83 27.70 2.40
CA GLY A 41 15.91 26.81 1.69
C GLY A 41 15.72 25.51 2.45
N TYR A 42 14.57 24.88 2.24
CA TYR A 42 14.18 23.64 2.90
C TYR A 42 13.56 22.66 1.89
N MET A 43 13.58 21.37 2.23
CA MET A 43 12.95 20.33 1.42
C MET A 43 11.53 20.10 1.88
N ILE A 44 10.63 19.90 0.92
CA ILE A 44 9.28 19.40 1.13
C ILE A 44 9.23 17.98 0.57
N TYR A 45 8.73 17.04 1.35
CA TYR A 45 8.58 15.64 0.97
C TYR A 45 7.11 15.27 0.83
N ASP A 46 6.72 14.86 -0.37
CA ASP A 46 5.40 14.30 -0.63
C ASP A 46 5.40 12.82 -0.23
N SER A 47 4.44 12.44 0.61
CA SER A 47 4.29 11.11 1.15
C SER A 47 2.92 10.54 0.84
N CYS A 48 2.88 9.23 0.59
CA CYS A 48 1.65 8.45 0.41
C CYS A 48 1.61 7.33 1.44
N ARG A 49 0.54 7.29 2.23
CA ARG A 49 0.28 6.26 3.24
C ARG A 49 -0.95 5.45 2.87
N LEU A 50 -0.81 4.13 2.91
CA LEU A 50 -1.86 3.15 2.66
C LEU A 50 -2.21 2.46 3.98
N ILE A 51 -3.48 2.52 4.37
CA ILE A 51 -3.99 1.85 5.57
C ILE A 51 -5.05 0.85 5.12
N PHE A 52 -4.69 -0.42 5.12
CA PHE A 52 -5.54 -1.50 4.65
C PHE A 52 -6.57 -1.89 5.73
N ASN A 53 -7.83 -1.94 5.35
CA ASN A 53 -8.93 -2.47 6.15
C ASN A 53 -9.64 -3.57 5.33
N PRO A 54 -10.39 -4.50 5.95
CA PRO A 54 -10.87 -5.71 5.27
C PRO A 54 -11.57 -5.52 3.91
N ASN A 55 -12.25 -4.38 3.70
CA ASN A 55 -13.03 -4.10 2.49
C ASN A 55 -12.56 -2.87 1.72
N LYS A 56 -11.58 -2.13 2.24
CA LYS A 56 -11.14 -0.84 1.67
C LYS A 56 -9.76 -0.45 2.13
N VAL A 57 -9.06 0.30 1.31
CA VAL A 57 -7.81 0.96 1.69
C VAL A 57 -8.09 2.45 1.88
N LYS A 58 -7.60 3.01 2.98
CA LYS A 58 -7.50 4.45 3.17
C LYS A 58 -6.16 4.90 2.62
N ILE A 59 -6.18 5.83 1.67
CA ILE A 59 -4.99 6.46 1.12
C ILE A 59 -4.89 7.87 1.71
N GLN A 60 -3.73 8.22 2.24
CA GLN A 60 -3.45 9.53 2.80
C GLN A 60 -2.23 10.12 2.09
N TYR A 61 -2.42 11.24 1.40
CA TYR A 61 -1.35 12.02 0.79
C TYR A 61 -1.03 13.20 1.68
N TYR A 62 0.24 13.39 2.00
CA TYR A 62 0.65 14.51 2.82
C TYR A 62 2.07 14.99 2.58
N GLN A 63 2.32 16.22 3.00
CA GLN A 63 3.62 16.86 2.91
C GLN A 63 4.24 17.07 4.30
N THR A 64 5.53 16.79 4.41
CA THR A 64 6.36 17.21 5.55
C THR A 64 7.54 18.03 5.06
N ASP A 65 7.94 19.04 5.83
CA ASP A 65 9.13 19.84 5.54
C ASP A 65 10.28 19.52 6.50
N THR A 66 11.52 19.74 6.06
CA THR A 66 12.72 19.45 6.89
C THR A 66 12.83 20.31 8.12
N ASP A 67 12.31 21.54 8.08
CA ASP A 67 12.48 22.52 9.15
C ASP A 67 11.44 22.28 10.27
N ASN A 68 10.26 21.80 9.91
CA ASN A 68 9.14 21.50 10.79
C ASN A 68 8.54 20.12 10.47
N PRO A 69 9.29 19.03 10.68
CA PRO A 69 8.90 17.68 10.25
C PRO A 69 7.63 17.15 10.93
N GLN A 70 7.18 17.80 12.00
CA GLN A 70 5.95 17.46 12.73
C GLN A 70 4.68 18.09 12.12
N ILE A 71 4.81 19.05 11.21
CA ILE A 71 3.68 19.75 10.60
C ILE A 71 3.32 19.08 9.27
N MET A 72 2.09 18.57 9.17
CA MET A 72 1.54 18.03 7.93
C MET A 72 0.78 19.14 7.20
N ARG A 73 1.31 19.64 6.08
CA ARG A 73 0.81 20.86 5.41
C ARG A 73 -0.32 20.60 4.41
N GLU A 74 -0.25 19.48 3.71
CA GLU A 74 -1.29 19.00 2.81
C GLU A 74 -1.77 17.64 3.30
N ASN A 75 -3.07 17.39 3.25
CA ASN A 75 -3.64 16.13 3.73
C ASN A 75 -4.87 15.76 2.90
N LYS A 76 -4.65 15.06 1.79
CA LYS A 76 -5.75 14.49 0.98
C LYS A 76 -6.00 13.06 1.45
N ILE A 77 -7.25 12.76 1.80
CA ILE A 77 -7.65 11.41 2.22
C ILE A 77 -8.64 10.84 1.22
N GLU A 78 -8.38 9.62 0.76
CA GLU A 78 -9.23 8.89 -0.16
C GLU A 78 -9.51 7.49 0.40
N TYR A 79 -10.66 6.92 0.02
CA TYR A 79 -11.05 5.56 0.38
C TYR A 79 -11.39 4.80 -0.89
N HIS A 80 -10.67 3.72 -1.14
CA HIS A 80 -10.83 2.92 -2.35
C HIS A 80 -11.06 1.46 -2.00
N LYS A 81 -11.76 0.74 -2.89
CA LYS A 81 -11.76 -0.71 -2.83
C LYS A 81 -10.41 -1.21 -3.35
N TYR A 82 -10.08 -2.44 -2.96
CA TYR A 82 -8.93 -3.12 -3.51
C TYR A 82 -9.24 -4.60 -3.68
N THR A 83 -8.50 -5.25 -4.57
CA THR A 83 -8.54 -6.69 -4.78
C THR A 83 -7.15 -7.28 -4.66
N PHE A 84 -7.10 -8.59 -4.40
CA PHE A 84 -5.87 -9.37 -4.40
C PHE A 84 -5.92 -10.40 -5.51
N ASP A 85 -4.86 -10.40 -6.32
CA ASP A 85 -4.58 -11.45 -7.31
C ASP A 85 -3.17 -11.98 -7.05
N GLY A 86 -3.09 -13.09 -6.30
CA GLY A 86 -1.82 -13.68 -5.87
C GLY A 86 -0.95 -12.73 -5.03
N ASN A 87 0.11 -12.19 -5.63
CA ASN A 87 1.02 -11.20 -5.02
C ASN A 87 0.68 -9.76 -5.39
N ILE A 88 -0.36 -9.53 -6.20
CA ILE A 88 -0.70 -8.22 -6.73
C ILE A 88 -1.88 -7.67 -5.96
N ILE A 89 -1.79 -6.40 -5.60
CA ILE A 89 -2.87 -5.60 -5.02
C ILE A 89 -3.27 -4.58 -6.07
N ASP A 90 -4.54 -4.62 -6.44
CA ASP A 90 -5.16 -3.67 -7.35
C ASP A 90 -6.05 -2.75 -6.53
N ILE A 91 -5.72 -1.46 -6.48
CA ILE A 91 -6.48 -0.45 -5.74
C ILE A 91 -7.19 0.43 -6.77
N ASP A 92 -8.51 0.55 -6.65
CA ASP A 92 -9.31 1.32 -7.60
C ASP A 92 -8.77 2.76 -7.71
N ASN A 93 -8.58 3.24 -8.95
CA ASN A 93 -8.13 4.60 -9.27
C ASN A 93 -6.80 5.02 -8.61
N PHE A 94 -5.96 4.07 -8.20
CA PHE A 94 -4.70 4.41 -7.57
C PHE A 94 -3.67 4.90 -8.58
N GLN A 95 -3.23 6.15 -8.40
CA GLN A 95 -2.40 6.87 -9.38
C GLN A 95 -1.02 6.25 -9.65
N TYR A 96 -0.51 5.40 -8.75
CA TYR A 96 0.80 4.75 -8.90
C TYR A 96 0.71 3.32 -9.46
N GLY A 97 -0.48 2.90 -9.91
CA GLY A 97 -0.71 1.60 -10.51
C GLY A 97 -0.74 0.46 -9.49
N LYS A 98 -0.64 -0.78 -9.99
CA LYS A 98 -0.75 -1.99 -9.14
C LYS A 98 0.46 -2.15 -8.22
N LEU A 99 0.22 -2.70 -7.04
CA LEU A 99 1.24 -2.95 -6.02
C LEU A 99 1.59 -4.43 -5.95
N PHE A 100 2.87 -4.74 -5.90
CA PHE A 100 3.39 -6.09 -5.70
C PHE A 100 3.77 -6.27 -4.24
N TYR A 101 3.24 -7.31 -3.61
CA TYR A 101 3.53 -7.69 -2.24
C TYR A 101 4.66 -8.73 -2.18
N LYS A 102 5.75 -8.39 -1.49
CA LYS A 102 6.90 -9.29 -1.25
C LYS A 102 7.53 -8.98 0.09
N LYS A 103 7.61 -9.97 0.99
CA LYS A 103 8.32 -9.88 2.29
C LYS A 103 7.97 -8.60 3.08
N ASP A 104 6.68 -8.36 3.33
CA ASP A 104 6.20 -7.16 4.07
C ASP A 104 6.53 -5.81 3.40
N LEU A 105 6.81 -5.80 2.10
CA LEU A 105 6.95 -4.59 1.29
C LEU A 105 5.91 -4.58 0.19
N LEU A 106 5.43 -3.38 -0.13
CA LEU A 106 4.65 -3.13 -1.35
C LEU A 106 5.52 -2.32 -2.30
N PHE A 107 5.48 -2.64 -3.59
CA PHE A 107 6.18 -1.83 -4.59
C PHE A 107 5.41 -1.74 -5.89
N THR A 108 5.56 -0.64 -6.60
CA THR A 108 4.99 -0.46 -7.94
C THR A 108 6.01 -0.87 -8.99
N LEU A 109 5.52 -1.23 -10.18
CA LEU A 109 6.35 -1.21 -11.40
C LEU A 109 6.33 0.17 -12.08
N TYR A 110 5.49 1.08 -11.58
CA TYR A 110 5.38 2.45 -12.07
C TYR A 110 6.63 3.25 -11.68
N ARG A 111 7.33 3.77 -12.69
CA ARG A 111 8.54 4.58 -12.54
C ARG A 111 8.13 6.02 -12.25
N ILE A 112 8.54 6.56 -11.10
CA ILE A 112 8.37 7.99 -10.81
C ILE A 112 9.55 8.78 -11.40
N GLU A 113 10.77 8.22 -11.43
CA GLU A 113 11.94 8.70 -12.22
C GLU A 113 12.92 7.54 -12.55
N SER A 114 13.99 7.81 -13.31
CA SER A 114 14.74 6.88 -14.20
C SER A 114 15.31 5.57 -13.64
N THR A 115 15.21 5.24 -12.36
CA THR A 115 15.67 3.93 -11.85
C THR A 115 14.91 3.31 -10.67
N ASP A 116 13.91 3.95 -10.07
CA ASP A 116 13.34 3.42 -8.81
C ASP A 116 11.85 3.10 -8.89
N THR A 117 11.53 1.83 -8.67
CA THR A 117 10.20 1.35 -8.27
C THR A 117 9.79 2.08 -6.99
N LEU A 118 8.56 2.63 -6.92
CA LEU A 118 8.06 3.20 -5.67
C LEU A 118 7.89 2.08 -4.65
N LYS A 119 8.56 2.18 -3.50
CA LYS A 119 8.53 1.18 -2.43
C LYS A 119 7.79 1.76 -1.22
N PHE A 120 6.76 1.05 -0.77
CA PHE A 120 6.09 1.32 0.48
C PHE A 120 6.59 0.38 1.57
N ILE A 121 7.02 0.98 2.67
CA ILE A 121 7.56 0.30 3.83
C ILE A 121 6.44 0.14 4.86
N LYS A 122 6.29 -1.06 5.39
CA LYS A 122 5.37 -1.33 6.50
C LYS A 122 5.80 -0.56 7.75
N LYS A 123 4.89 0.15 8.41
CA LYS A 123 5.13 0.83 9.69
C LYS A 123 4.56 0.05 10.85
#